data_AF-A0AAD6R4P9-F1
#
_entry.id   AF-A0AAD6R4P9-F1
#
_cell.length_a   1.000
_cell.length_b   1.000
_cell.length_c   1.000
_cell.angle_alpha   90.00
_cell.angle_beta   90.00
_cell.angle_gamma   90.00
#
_symmetry.space_group_name_H-M   'P 1'
#
loop_
_entity.id
_entity.type
_entity.pdbx_description
1 polymer ?
#
loop_
_entity_poly.entity_id
_entity_poly.type
_entity_poly.pdbx_seq_one_letter_code
_entity_poly.pdbx_strand_id
1 'polypeptide(L)'
;MVVSIITAYDCYNQSGAYVKETNLSINLGQGPYTFSDTQNMFTAIGCDTLGFVGETQGTYGAACISSCDEMVSLADNSSCSGSGCCQTSIPQGLKSLYILSSSMNNTRMFHISILVDMHF
;
A
#
# COMPACT_ATOMS: atom_id res chain seq x y z
N MET A 1 17.15 8.63 4.42
CA MET A 1 16.62 8.82 5.79
C MET A 1 15.19 8.34 5.78
N VAL A 2 14.87 7.20 6.42
CA VAL A 2 13.48 6.72 6.48
C VAL A 2 12.70 7.64 7.43
N VAL A 3 11.76 8.40 6.88
CA VAL A 3 11.06 9.44 7.64
C VAL A 3 9.80 8.89 8.31
N SER A 4 9.14 7.89 7.72
CA SER A 4 8.01 7.19 8.34
C SER A 4 7.68 5.89 7.60
N ILE A 5 7.20 4.91 8.35
CA ILE A 5 6.39 3.79 7.85
C ILE A 5 4.96 4.20 8.08
N ILE A 6 4.18 4.35 7.01
CA ILE A 6 2.77 4.73 7.14
C ILE A 6 1.91 3.57 6.69
N THR A 7 0.89 3.29 7.49
CA THR A 7 0.05 2.11 7.32
C THR A 7 -1.42 2.45 7.11
N ALA A 8 -1.96 1.95 6.00
CA ALA A 8 -3.39 2.00 5.68
C ALA A 8 -4.00 0.60 5.83
N TYR A 9 -5.23 0.53 6.33
CA TYR A 9 -5.94 -0.72 6.58
C TYR A 9 -7.44 -0.52 6.40
N ASP A 10 -8.13 -1.54 5.86
CA ASP A 10 -9.57 -1.75 6.04
C ASP A 10 -9.75 -3.04 6.80
N CYS A 11 -10.66 -2.95 7.76
CA CYS A 11 -11.07 -4.04 8.60
C CYS A 11 -12.49 -4.44 8.21
N TYR A 12 -12.67 -5.74 7.97
CA TYR A 12 -13.98 -6.37 7.85
C TYR A 12 -14.18 -7.34 9.00
N ASN A 13 -15.41 -7.47 9.49
CA ASN A 13 -15.76 -8.46 10.50
C ASN A 13 -15.95 -9.85 9.87
N GLN A 14 -16.16 -10.88 10.69
CA GLN A 14 -16.35 -12.26 10.23
C GLN A 14 -17.58 -12.45 9.33
N SER A 15 -18.55 -11.54 9.38
CA SER A 15 -19.72 -11.51 8.50
C SER A 15 -19.49 -10.75 7.19
N GLY A 16 -18.27 -10.24 6.98
CA GLY A 16 -17.90 -9.41 5.84
C GLY A 16 -18.40 -7.98 5.90
N ALA A 17 -18.89 -7.52 7.07
CA ALA A 17 -19.31 -6.14 7.24
C ALA A 17 -18.10 -5.25 7.46
N TYR A 18 -18.08 -4.11 6.78
CA TYR A 18 -17.08 -3.07 6.93
C TYR A 18 -17.07 -2.52 8.36
N VAL A 19 -15.88 -2.48 8.96
CA VAL A 19 -15.70 -2.01 10.34
C VAL A 19 -15.01 -0.65 10.35
N LYS A 20 -13.92 -0.49 9.59
CA LYS A 20 -13.09 0.71 9.62
C LYS A 20 -12.12 0.73 8.45
N GLU A 21 -11.84 1.92 7.93
CA GLU A 21 -10.81 2.23 6.93
C GLU A 21 -9.88 3.32 7.45
N THR A 22 -8.63 3.28 7.02
CA THR A 22 -7.71 4.42 7.09
C THR A 22 -7.16 4.70 5.70
N ASN A 23 -7.84 5.61 4.99
CA ASN A 23 -7.30 6.19 3.77
C ASN A 23 -6.09 7.05 4.08
N LEU A 24 -5.07 6.96 3.23
CA LEU A 24 -3.85 7.73 3.39
C LEU A 24 -3.67 8.71 2.25
N SER A 25 -3.35 9.95 2.61
CA SER A 25 -2.86 10.96 1.68
C SER A 25 -1.62 11.61 2.28
N ILE A 26 -0.55 11.66 1.51
CA ILE A 26 0.73 12.24 1.89
C ILE A 26 1.01 13.39 0.93
N ASN A 27 1.40 14.55 1.46
CA ASN A 27 1.84 15.69 0.67
C ASN A 27 3.11 16.28 1.29
N LEU A 28 4.20 16.31 0.52
CA LEU A 28 5.50 16.81 0.95
C LEU A 28 5.62 18.35 0.85
N GLY A 29 4.60 19.02 0.31
CA GLY A 29 4.53 20.47 0.19
C GLY A 29 5.45 21.05 -0.88
N GLN A 30 5.71 22.35 -0.78
CA GLN A 30 6.53 23.11 -1.74
C GLN A 30 8.05 22.98 -1.49
N GLY A 31 8.47 22.19 -0.50
CA GLY A 31 9.87 21.97 -0.18
C GLY A 31 10.64 21.21 -1.28
N PRO A 32 11.97 21.07 -1.13
CA PRO A 32 12.81 20.31 -2.07
C PRO A 32 12.58 18.80 -1.99
N TYR A 33 11.86 18.33 -0.98
CA TYR A 33 11.65 16.90 -0.71
C TYR A 33 10.77 16.23 -1.77
N THR A 34 11.18 15.04 -2.18
CA THR A 34 10.42 14.14 -3.06
C THR A 34 10.52 12.70 -2.57
N PHE A 35 9.60 11.85 -3.02
CA PHE A 35 9.68 10.40 -2.81
C PHE A 35 10.89 9.82 -3.57
N SER A 36 11.68 8.96 -2.93
CA SER A 36 12.73 8.11 -3.55
C SER A 36 12.15 6.90 -4.29
N ASP A 37 12.86 6.35 -5.28
CA ASP A 37 12.52 5.07 -5.94
C ASP A 37 13.24 3.84 -5.33
N THR A 38 14.36 4.06 -4.66
CA THR A 38 15.22 2.97 -4.16
C THR A 38 14.67 2.25 -2.92
N GLN A 39 13.82 2.90 -2.14
CA GLN A 39 13.28 2.36 -0.89
C GLN A 39 11.76 2.50 -0.75
N ASN A 40 11.10 3.28 -1.61
CA ASN A 40 9.66 3.45 -1.49
C ASN A 40 8.94 2.31 -2.20
N MET A 41 8.47 1.38 -1.38
CA MET A 41 7.69 0.23 -1.81
C MET A 41 6.28 0.39 -1.28
N PHE A 42 5.30 0.21 -2.17
CA PHE A 42 3.91 0.02 -1.81
C PHE A 42 3.67 -1.47 -1.64
N THR A 43 3.47 -1.92 -0.41
CA THR A 43 3.22 -3.32 -0.09
C THR A 43 1.81 -3.47 0.43
N ALA A 44 1.00 -4.32 -0.21
CA ALA A 44 -0.34 -4.69 0.24
C ALA A 44 -0.32 -6.15 0.73
N ILE A 45 -0.61 -6.36 2.01
CA ILE A 45 -0.70 -7.67 2.63
C ILE A 45 -2.17 -7.97 2.90
N GLY A 46 -2.66 -9.10 2.41
CA GLY A 46 -4.06 -9.49 2.49
C GLY A 46 -4.42 -10.54 1.45
N CYS A 47 -5.56 -11.21 1.66
CA CYS A 47 -6.14 -12.15 0.69
C CYS A 47 -7.26 -11.47 -0.07
N ASP A 48 -7.38 -11.74 -1.37
CA ASP A 48 -8.38 -11.16 -2.27
C ASP A 48 -8.48 -9.63 -2.12
N THR A 49 -7.32 -8.98 -2.21
CA THR A 49 -7.11 -7.57 -1.89
C THR A 49 -6.62 -6.83 -3.12
N LEU A 50 -7.13 -5.60 -3.30
CA LEU A 50 -6.70 -4.63 -4.30
C LEU A 50 -6.28 -3.35 -3.57
N GLY A 51 -4.99 -3.01 -3.63
CA GLY A 51 -4.47 -1.72 -3.19
C GLY A 51 -4.18 -0.83 -4.40
N PHE A 52 -4.51 0.45 -4.30
CA PHE A 52 -4.19 1.45 -5.31
C PHE A 52 -3.33 2.55 -4.67
N VAL A 53 -2.27 2.95 -5.37
CA VAL A 53 -1.45 4.11 -5.03
C VAL A 53 -1.37 5.03 -6.24
N GLY A 54 -1.58 6.32 -6.04
CA GLY A 54 -1.47 7.30 -7.11
C GLY A 54 -0.97 8.64 -6.63
N GLU A 55 -0.47 9.44 -7.55
CA GLU A 55 -0.18 10.85 -7.28
C GLU A 55 -1.45 11.69 -7.45
N THR A 56 -1.67 12.65 -6.55
CA THR A 56 -2.84 13.55 -6.62
C THR A 56 -2.91 14.36 -7.92
N GLN A 57 -1.76 14.67 -8.54
CA GLN A 57 -1.69 15.38 -9.82
C GLN A 57 -1.93 14.46 -11.04
N GLY A 58 -2.04 13.15 -10.83
CA GLY A 58 -2.41 12.18 -11.87
C GLY A 58 -1.27 11.71 -12.78
N THR A 59 0.00 12.01 -12.48
CA THR A 59 1.13 11.58 -13.33
C THR A 59 1.57 10.14 -13.06
N TYR A 60 1.20 9.59 -11.90
CA TYR A 60 1.53 8.24 -11.49
C TYR A 60 0.31 7.53 -10.88
N GLY A 61 0.17 6.25 -11.20
CA GLY A 61 -0.79 5.35 -10.60
C GLY A 61 -0.32 3.91 -10.74
N ALA A 62 -0.44 3.14 -9.67
CA ALA A 62 -0.18 1.71 -9.65
C ALA A 62 -1.22 0.99 -8.80
N ALA A 63 -1.46 -0.27 -9.14
CA ALA A 63 -2.34 -1.15 -8.40
C ALA A 63 -1.57 -2.41 -7.99
N CYS A 64 -1.92 -2.95 -6.83
CA CYS A 64 -1.35 -4.17 -6.29
C CYS A 64 -2.49 -5.11 -5.92
N ILE A 65 -2.47 -6.33 -6.47
CA ILE A 65 -3.52 -7.33 -6.24
C ILE A 65 -2.90 -8.57 -5.63
N SER A 66 -3.57 -9.10 -4.61
CA SER A 66 -3.23 -10.36 -3.98
C SER A 66 -4.48 -11.24 -3.90
N SER A 67 -4.36 -12.52 -4.22
CA SER A 67 -5.43 -13.52 -4.11
C SER A 67 -4.89 -14.82 -3.53
N CYS A 68 -5.68 -15.47 -2.69
CA CYS A 68 -5.32 -16.75 -2.09
C CYS A 68 -6.55 -17.57 -1.68
N ASP A 69 -6.41 -18.89 -1.65
CA ASP A 69 -7.47 -19.78 -1.17
C ASP A 69 -7.55 -19.78 0.38
N GLU A 70 -6.40 -19.71 1.05
CA GLU A 70 -6.28 -19.66 2.52
C GLU A 70 -5.32 -18.53 2.95
N MET A 71 -5.37 -18.11 4.22
CA MET A 71 -4.42 -17.10 4.71
C MET A 71 -3.00 -17.69 4.65
N VAL A 72 -2.21 -17.20 3.70
CA VAL A 72 -0.80 -17.57 3.61
C VAL A 72 -0.06 -16.86 4.73
N SER A 73 0.54 -17.61 5.65
CA SER A 73 1.57 -17.07 6.53
C SER A 73 2.78 -16.72 5.67
N LEU A 74 3.00 -15.42 5.46
CA LEU A 74 4.18 -14.94 4.77
C LEU A 74 5.39 -15.28 5.65
N ALA A 75 6.13 -16.32 5.27
CA ALA A 75 7.44 -16.57 5.85
C ALA A 75 8.39 -15.44 5.41
N ASP A 76 9.37 -15.09 6.25
CA ASP A 76 10.31 -13.97 6.05
C ASP A 76 11.06 -14.01 4.70
N ASN A 77 11.07 -15.16 4.02
CA ASN A 77 11.75 -15.39 2.75
C ASN A 77 10.81 -15.62 1.55
N SER A 78 9.50 -15.44 1.70
CA SER A 78 8.54 -15.61 0.60
C SER A 78 8.50 -14.37 -0.31
N SER A 79 8.44 -14.56 -1.63
CA SER A 79 8.30 -13.46 -2.57
C SER A 79 6.89 -12.85 -2.48
N CYS A 80 6.80 -11.57 -2.14
CA CYS A 80 5.54 -10.81 -2.09
C CYS A 80 5.03 -10.47 -3.50
N SER A 81 4.45 -11.45 -4.20
CA SER A 81 4.04 -11.31 -5.60
C SER A 81 2.80 -12.13 -5.97
N GLY A 82 1.68 -11.90 -5.27
CA GLY A 82 0.34 -12.28 -5.72
C GLY A 82 -0.46 -13.19 -4.78
N SER A 83 0.18 -13.91 -3.86
CA SER A 83 -0.52 -14.77 -2.89
C SER A 83 -0.31 -14.31 -1.46
N GLY A 84 -1.34 -13.69 -0.87
CA GLY A 84 -1.29 -13.11 0.47
C GLY A 84 -0.54 -11.77 0.58
N CYS A 85 0.27 -11.41 -0.43
CA CYS A 85 1.06 -10.19 -0.47
C CYS A 85 1.30 -9.74 -1.91
N CYS A 86 1.28 -8.43 -2.15
CA CYS A 86 1.71 -7.82 -3.39
C CYS A 86 2.57 -6.59 -3.08
N GLN A 87 3.64 -6.36 -3.85
CA GLN A 87 4.48 -5.19 -3.71
C GLN A 87 4.78 -4.53 -5.07
N THR A 88 4.78 -3.21 -5.11
CA THR A 88 5.20 -2.42 -6.27
C THR A 88 6.10 -1.26 -5.86
N SER A 89 7.06 -0.90 -6.72
CA SER A 89 7.91 0.26 -6.54
C SER A 89 7.13 1.56 -6.79
N ILE A 90 7.44 2.61 -6.04
CA ILE A 90 6.95 3.97 -6.28
C ILE A 90 8.07 4.76 -6.96
N PRO A 91 7.81 5.45 -8.08
CA PRO A 91 8.85 6.19 -8.79
C PRO A 91 9.32 7.40 -7.98
N GLN A 92 10.56 7.81 -8.24
CA GLN A 92 11.14 8.98 -7.61
C GLN A 92 10.52 10.28 -8.14
N GLY A 93 10.66 11.37 -7.36
CA GLY A 93 10.29 12.71 -7.79
C GLY A 93 8.82 13.09 -7.54
N LEU A 94 8.00 12.15 -7.07
CA LEU A 94 6.63 12.44 -6.66
C LEU A 94 6.63 13.36 -5.42
N LYS A 95 5.61 14.22 -5.30
CA LYS A 95 5.41 15.09 -4.12
C LYS A 95 4.15 14.79 -3.31
N SER A 96 3.24 14.04 -3.90
CA SER A 96 2.00 13.66 -3.26
C SER A 96 1.66 12.22 -3.59
N LEU A 97 1.08 11.50 -2.63
CA LEU A 97 0.54 10.17 -2.84
C LEU A 97 -0.80 10.06 -2.15
N TYR A 98 -1.74 9.38 -2.77
CA TYR A 98 -2.94 8.88 -2.14
C TYR A 98 -2.99 7.37 -2.26
N ILE A 99 -3.53 6.73 -1.24
CA ILE A 99 -3.71 5.30 -1.17
C ILE A 99 -5.19 5.04 -1.02
N LEU A 100 -5.67 4.10 -1.83
CA LEU A 100 -6.99 3.50 -1.71
C LEU A 100 -6.85 2.00 -1.62
N SER A 101 -7.87 1.37 -1.11
CA SER A 101 -7.90 -0.05 -0.89
C SER A 101 -9.30 -0.60 -1.07
N SER A 102 -9.37 -1.85 -1.49
CA SER A 102 -10.62 -2.56 -1.66
C SER A 102 -10.38 -4.05 -1.47
N SER A 103 -11.41 -4.75 -0.98
CA SER A 103 -11.42 -6.21 -0.89
C SER A 103 -12.40 -6.77 -1.91
N MET A 104 -11.99 -7.81 -2.62
CA MET A 104 -12.86 -8.50 -3.59
C MET A 104 -13.87 -9.44 -2.90
N ASN A 105 -13.56 -9.90 -1.68
CA ASN A 105 -14.40 -10.85 -0.94
C ASN A 105 -14.82 -10.35 0.45
N ASN A 106 -14.62 -9.07 0.79
CA ASN A 106 -14.98 -8.43 2.06
C ASN A 106 -14.53 -9.20 3.33
N THR A 107 -13.56 -10.12 3.26
CA THR A 107 -13.42 -11.16 4.30
C THR A 107 -12.20 -11.02 5.19
N ARG A 108 -11.31 -10.04 4.98
CA ARG A 108 -10.04 -9.99 5.72
C ARG A 108 -9.52 -8.56 5.90
N MET A 109 -8.75 -8.39 6.97
CA MET A 109 -7.96 -7.20 7.24
C MET A 109 -6.80 -7.14 6.25
N PHE A 110 -6.51 -5.96 5.70
CA PHE A 110 -5.30 -5.75 4.93
C PHE A 110 -4.42 -4.70 5.57
N HIS A 111 -3.15 -4.74 5.20
CA HIS A 111 -2.13 -3.82 5.67
C HIS A 111 -1.35 -3.31 4.48
N ILE A 112 -1.43 -2.01 4.25
CA ILE A 112 -0.62 -1.33 3.26
C ILE A 112 0.50 -0.62 3.99
N SER A 113 1.75 -0.88 3.64
CA SER A 113 2.90 -0.13 4.17
C SER A 113 3.62 0.61 3.07
N ILE A 114 3.94 1.89 3.31
CA ILE A 114 4.86 2.67 2.50
C ILE A 114 6.06 3.05 3.36
N LEU A 115 7.26 2.74 2.87
CA LEU A 115 8.50 3.34 3.33
C LEU A 115 8.67 4.66 2.60
N VAL A 116 8.88 5.75 3.34
CA VAL A 116 9.16 7.07 2.76
C VAL A 116 10.61 7.44 3.04
N ASP A 117 11.48 7.32 2.04
CA ASP A 117 12.78 7.99 2.01
C ASP A 117 12.68 9.28 1.19
N MET A 118 13.11 10.39 1.81
CA MET A 118 13.13 11.72 1.19
C MET A 118 14.57 12.06 0.78
N HIS A 119 14.75 12.39 -0.51
CA HIS A 119 16.01 12.93 -1.01
C HIS A 119 15.95 14.47 -1.12
N PHE A 120 17.13 15.10 -1.03
CA PHE A 120 17.38 16.54 -1.17
C PHE A 120 17.81 16.89 -2.59
#